data_AF-A0A7X7U5B4-F1
#
_entry.id   AF-A0A7X7U5B4-F1
#
_cell.length_a   1.000
_cell.length_b   1.000
_cell.length_c   1.000
_cell.angle_alpha   90.00
_cell.angle_beta   90.00
_cell.angle_gamma   90.00
#
_symmetry.space_group_name_H-M   'P 1'
#
loop_
_entity.id
_entity.type
_entity.pdbx_description
1 polymer ?
#
loop_
_entity_poly.entity_id
_entity_poly.type
_entity_poly.pdbx_seq_one_letter_code
_entity_poly.pdbx_strand_id
1 'polypeptide(L)' 'MRNLKVSDDLYEQLKGLVVDPFDDTPEVVIARLIEIVNKAKSRWSPFEEDSEEPQETRPRRQQVREEEPVVVL' A
#
# COMPACT_ATOMS: atom_id res chain seq x y z
N MET A 1 19.80 -6.58 4.44
CA MET A 1 18.96 -7.51 5.23
C MET A 1 19.11 -7.19 6.71
N ARG A 2 18.01 -7.24 7.46
CA ARG A 2 17.99 -7.14 8.93
C ARG A 2 17.49 -8.48 9.48
N ASN A 3 17.92 -8.85 10.68
CA ASN A 3 17.50 -10.12 11.30
C ASN A 3 16.28 -9.91 12.20
N LEU A 4 15.32 -10.82 12.12
CA LEU A 4 14.15 -10.91 12.99
C LEU A 4 14.20 -12.28 13.69
N LYS A 5 13.99 -12.31 15.01
CA LYS A 5 13.77 -13.56 15.74
C LYS A 5 12.27 -13.78 15.92
N VAL A 6 11.84 -15.00 15.65
CA VAL A 6 10.45 -15.47 15.83
C VAL A 6 10.46 -16.74 16.67
N SER A 7 9.31 -17.13 17.20
CA SER A 7 9.15 -18.45 17.83
C SER A 7 9.23 -19.56 16.79
N ASP A 8 9.60 -20.75 17.23
CA ASP A 8 9.66 -21.94 16.35
C ASP A 8 8.29 -22.24 15.73
N ASP A 9 7.21 -22.14 16.52
CA ASP A 9 5.85 -22.35 16.02
C ASP A 9 5.48 -21.39 14.88
N LEU A 10 5.85 -20.10 15.01
CA LEU A 10 5.60 -19.11 13.97
C LEU A 10 6.47 -19.38 12.74
N TYR A 11 7.71 -19.83 12.94
CA TYR A 11 8.59 -20.20 11.84
C TYR A 11 8.02 -21.38 11.03
N GLU A 12 7.52 -22.43 11.69
CA GLU A 12 6.86 -23.55 11.00
C GLU A 12 5.60 -23.12 10.25
N GLN A 13 4.81 -22.20 10.82
CA GLN A 13 3.64 -21.63 10.13
C GLN A 13 4.05 -20.84 8.88
N LEU A 14 5.09 -20.01 8.97
CA LEU A 14 5.56 -19.20 7.84
C LEU A 14 6.08 -20.07 6.68
N LYS A 15 6.72 -21.21 6.95
CA LYS A 15 7.13 -22.16 5.90
C LYS A 15 5.94 -22.68 5.11
N GLY A 16 4.80 -22.90 5.77
CA GLY A 16 3.57 -23.36 5.11
C GLY A 16 2.97 -22.35 4.13
N LEU A 17 3.43 -21.10 4.15
CA LEU A 17 2.96 -20.03 3.25
C LEU A 17 3.84 -19.89 1.98
N VAL A 18 4.94 -20.64 1.89
CA VAL A 18 5.78 -20.70 0.68
C VAL A 18 5.05 -21.51 -0.38
N VAL A 19 4.79 -20.88 -1.54
CA VAL A 19 4.12 -21.50 -2.68
C VAL A 19 5.12 -21.85 -3.76
N ASP A 20 6.07 -20.95 -4.03
CA ASP A 20 7.18 -21.18 -4.95
C ASP A 20 8.51 -21.23 -4.19
N PRO A 21 9.16 -22.39 -4.05
CA PRO A 21 10.40 -22.51 -3.29
C PRO A 21 11.60 -21.78 -3.93
N PHE A 22 11.49 -21.33 -5.18
CA PHE A 22 12.55 -20.61 -5.88
C PHE A 22 12.37 -19.09 -5.80
N ASP A 23 11.12 -18.62 -5.83
CA ASP A 23 10.79 -17.20 -5.87
C ASP A 23 10.34 -16.62 -4.51
N ASP A 24 9.78 -17.43 -3.62
CA ASP A 24 9.27 -16.95 -2.32
C ASP A 24 10.40 -16.86 -1.29
N THR A 25 11.05 -15.70 -1.23
CA THR A 25 11.95 -15.35 -0.11
C THR A 25 11.17 -15.03 1.17
N PRO A 26 11.80 -15.08 2.37
CA PRO A 26 11.14 -14.70 3.62
C PRO A 26 10.50 -13.30 3.57
N GLU A 27 11.18 -12.33 2.95
CA GLU A 27 10.65 -10.98 2.76
C GLU A 27 9.40 -10.96 1.88
N VAL A 28 9.39 -11.72 0.77
CA VAL A 28 8.23 -11.81 -0.15
C VAL A 28 7.03 -12.43 0.56
N VAL A 29 7.24 -13.51 1.31
CA VAL A 29 6.17 -14.19 2.08
C VAL A 29 5.57 -13.24 3.12
N ILE A 30 6.42 -12.54 3.88
CA ILE A 30 5.97 -11.60 4.91
C ILE A 30 5.25 -10.40 4.29
N ALA A 31 5.76 -9.83 3.20
CA ALA A 31 5.12 -8.72 2.50
C ALA A 31 3.72 -9.10 2.00
N ARG A 32 3.59 -10.28 1.38
CA ARG A 32 2.31 -10.81 0.91
C ARG A 32 1.31 -10.99 2.06
N LEU A 33 1.77 -11.52 3.20
CA LEU A 33 0.93 -11.68 4.39
C LEU A 33 0.39 -10.32 4.88
N ILE A 34 1.24 -9.29 4.94
CA ILE A 34 0.84 -7.93 5.33
C ILE A 34 -0.21 -7.36 4.37
N GLU A 35 0.01 -7.49 3.06
CA GLU A 35 -0.93 -7.01 2.05
C GLU A 35 -2.30 -7.69 2.16
N ILE A 36 -2.32 -9.01 2.36
CA ILE A 36 -3.57 -9.77 2.54
C ILE A 36 -4.31 -9.27 3.78
N VAL A 37 -3.62 -9.10 4.90
CA VAL A 37 -4.22 -8.61 6.15
C VAL A 37 -4.75 -7.19 5.98
N ASN A 38 -4.02 -6.29 5.31
CA ASN A 38 -4.48 -4.93 5.05
C ASN A 38 -5.73 -4.92 4.18
N LYS A 39 -5.76 -5.72 3.10
CA LYS A 39 -6.95 -5.88 2.25
C LYS A 39 -8.13 -6.47 3.02
N ALA A 40 -7.89 -7.42 3.93
CA ALA A 40 -8.94 -8.00 4.75
C ALA A 40 -9.51 -7.00 5.77
N LYS A 41 -8.66 -6.20 6.41
CA LYS A 41 -9.07 -5.13 7.34
C LYS A 41 -9.89 -4.04 6.64
N SER A 42 -9.44 -3.56 5.49
CA SER A 42 -10.17 -2.58 4.67
C SER A 42 -11.55 -3.12 4.26
N ARG A 43 -11.64 -4.39 3.85
CA ARG A 43 -12.94 -4.99 3.48
C ARG A 43 -13.93 -5.19 4.63
N TRP A 44 -13.47 -5.19 5.88
CA TRP A 44 -14.29 -5.48 7.06
C TRP A 44 -14.46 -4.26 7.99
N SER A 45 -13.85 -3.12 7.66
CA SER A 45 -14.13 -1.84 8.31
C SER A 45 -15.25 -1.13 7.53
N PRO A 46 -16.45 -0.93 8.10
CA PRO A 46 -17.51 -0.16 7.44
C PRO A 46 -17.20 1.34 7.34
N PHE A 47 -16.03 1.79 7.83
CA PHE A 47 -15.74 3.20 8.09
C PHE A 47 -14.35 3.69 7.66
N GLU A 48 -13.54 2.88 6.98
CA GLU A 48 -12.35 3.44 6.32
C GLU A 48 -12.71 3.72 4.86
N GLU A 49 -13.20 4.94 4.62
CA GLU A 49 -13.28 5.52 3.27
C GLU A 49 -11.90 5.41 2.63
N ASP A 50 -11.87 4.80 1.44
CA ASP A 50 -10.73 4.71 0.53
C ASP A 50 -10.02 6.06 0.43
N SER A 51 -8.97 6.24 1.22
CA SER A 51 -7.90 7.19 0.90
C SER A 51 -6.95 6.47 -0.05
N GLU A 52 -7.44 6.17 -1.26
CA GLU A 52 -6.59 6.03 -2.43
C GLU A 52 -5.96 7.41 -2.67
N GLU A 53 -4.83 7.70 -2.00
CA GLU A 53 -3.97 8.79 -2.45
C GLU A 53 -3.52 8.48 -3.87
N PRO A 54 -3.92 9.27 -4.89
CA PRO A 54 -3.36 9.10 -6.22
C PRO A 54 -1.90 9.49 -6.12
N GLN A 55 -0.98 8.56 -6.38
CA GLN A 55 0.44 8.89 -6.51
C GLN A 55 0.59 10.02 -7.54
N GLU A 56 0.90 11.22 -7.05
CA GLU A 56 1.19 12.40 -7.84
C GLU A 56 2.35 12.12 -8.80
N THR A 57 2.05 11.86 -10.07
CA THR A 57 2.98 12.15 -11.16
C THR A 57 2.84 13.62 -11.50
N ARG A 58 3.50 14.50 -10.73
CA ARG A 58 3.77 15.87 -11.19
C ARG A 58 4.85 15.82 -12.27
N PRO A 59 4.64 16.53 -13.38
CA PRO A 59 5.48 17.71 -13.57
C PRO A 59 4.65 18.95 -13.89
N ARG A 60 4.68 19.89 -12.94
CA ARG A 60 4.81 21.34 -13.09
C ARG A 60 4.28 21.95 -14.40
N ARG A 61 3.07 22.52 -14.38
CA ARG A 61 2.66 23.56 -15.33
C ARG A 61 1.93 24.70 -14.62
N GLN A 62 2.65 25.83 -14.62
CA GLN A 62 2.27 27.22 -14.34
C GLN A 62 0.82 27.52 -13.91
N GLN A 63 0.67 28.00 -12.68
CA GLN A 63 -0.40 28.93 -12.31
C GLN A 63 0.00 30.32 -12.80
N VAL A 64 -0.75 30.89 -13.75
CA VAL A 64 -0.86 32.34 -13.91
C VAL A 64 -2.25 32.69 -13.39
N ARG A 65 -2.24 33.42 -12.29
CA ARG A 65 -3.40 34.05 -11.65
C ARG A 65 -3.41 35.50 -12.15
N GLU A 66 -4.54 36.01 -12.63
CA GLU A 66 -5.02 37.37 -12.38
C GLU A 66 -6.39 37.62 -13.04
N GLU A 67 -7.11 38.52 -12.40
CA GLU A 67 -8.56 38.75 -12.38
C GLU A 67 -9.01 39.77 -13.45
N GLU A 68 -10.28 39.73 -13.87
CA GLU A 68 -11.23 40.87 -13.81
C GLU A 68 -12.55 40.58 -14.56
N PRO A 69 -13.73 40.99 -14.03
CA PRO A 69 -15.04 40.82 -14.67
C PRO A 69 -15.43 42.06 -15.49
N VAL A 70 -15.75 41.89 -16.78
CA VAL A 70 -16.31 42.96 -17.61
C VAL A 70 -17.82 42.74 -17.79
N VAL A 71 -18.60 43.62 -17.18
CA VAL A 71 -20.03 43.83 -17.45
C VAL A 71 -20.14 44.81 -18.62
N VAL A 72 -20.95 44.51 -19.64
CA VAL A 72 -21.44 45.54 -20.58
C VAL A 72 -22.95 45.42 -20.70
N LEU A 73 -23.58 46.58 -20.48
CA LEU A 73 -25.00 46.93 -20.51
C LEU A 73 -25.64 46.73 -21.90
#